data_AF-A0A7Z7CMC5-F1
#
_entry.id   AF-A0A7Z7CMC5-F1
#
_cell.length_a   1.000
_cell.length_b   1.000
_cell.length_c   1.000
_cell.angle_alpha   90.00
_cell.angle_beta   90.00
_cell.angle_gamma   90.00
#
_symmetry.space_group_name_H-M   'P 1'
#
loop_
_entity.id
_entity.type
_entity.pdbx_description
1 polymer ?
#
loop_
_entity_poly.entity_id
_entity_poly.type
_entity_poly.pdbx_seq_one_letter_code
_entity_poly.pdbx_strand_id
1 'polypeptide(L)'
;MKETLQFTPVRMAEQFMESYRNHELYPTWHYENGCLLKALEELYIHTGEQKYFDYIRELMDNFIQEDGSIRLYAVEEYNLDQINQGKSLFLLLDKTGEEKYRKAADLLMVQLKGQPRTSEGGFWHKKIYPFQMWLDGLYMATPFLTQYGAFTGEEKWFDKAALQLLLVEKRTRDSRSGLLYHAWDESKEQRWSSGETGCSPHVWSRAMGWYVMAVVDTLDHLPVDHEQRGQIVGIFERVANALVHVQDQQSGLWPHLLDQPGRERNYLEASGTSMFVYALAKGVRKGYLSGKFKAIAEKGYQGLLLHLLQTDREGVLSLTQCNGGAGLGGTPYRDGSYEYYVTESIRINDPKSVAPFILAGVEMELYKPN
;
A
#
# COMPACT_ATOMS: atom_id res chain seq x y z
N MET A 1 -25.56 -17.92 -8.99
CA MET A 1 -25.98 -16.50 -9.04
C MET A 1 -24.78 -15.69 -9.46
N LYS A 2 -24.81 -15.08 -10.64
CA LYS A 2 -23.82 -14.08 -11.06
C LYS A 2 -24.23 -12.76 -10.40
N GLU A 3 -23.88 -12.57 -9.13
CA GLU A 3 -23.76 -11.21 -8.62
C GLU A 3 -22.61 -10.58 -9.39
N THR A 4 -22.96 -9.74 -10.35
CA THR A 4 -22.01 -8.94 -11.10
C THR A 4 -21.26 -8.06 -10.12
N LEU A 5 -19.96 -8.31 -10.03
CA LEU A 5 -18.90 -7.56 -9.36
C LEU A 5 -19.08 -6.04 -9.21
N GLN A 6 -19.86 -5.39 -10.09
CA GLN A 6 -20.20 -3.95 -10.07
C GLN A 6 -20.77 -3.45 -8.71
N PHE A 7 -21.23 -4.36 -7.84
CA PHE A 7 -21.70 -4.01 -6.50
C PHE A 7 -20.74 -4.39 -5.37
N THR A 8 -19.78 -5.28 -5.58
CA THR A 8 -19.01 -5.85 -4.46
C THR A 8 -18.06 -4.85 -3.80
N PRO A 9 -17.19 -4.10 -4.52
CA PRO A 9 -16.34 -3.10 -3.88
C PRO A 9 -17.14 -1.92 -3.34
N VAL A 10 -18.22 -1.51 -4.03
CA VAL A 10 -19.14 -0.46 -3.56
C VAL A 10 -19.83 -0.87 -2.24
N ARG A 11 -20.44 -2.06 -2.20
CA ARG A 11 -21.11 -2.60 -1.00
C ARG A 11 -20.14 -2.78 0.16
N MET A 12 -18.93 -3.30 -0.11
CA MET A 12 -17.88 -3.39 0.90
C MET A 12 -17.50 -2.01 1.43
N ALA A 13 -17.29 -1.02 0.55
CA ALA A 13 -16.95 0.33 0.96
C ALA A 13 -18.04 1.00 1.79
N GLU A 14 -19.31 0.87 1.40
CA GLU A 14 -20.44 1.45 2.13
C GLU A 14 -20.58 0.84 3.53
N GLN A 15 -20.56 -0.49 3.64
CA GLN A 15 -20.63 -1.20 4.92
C GLN A 15 -19.41 -0.89 5.81
N PHE A 16 -18.23 -0.81 5.19
CA PHE A 16 -17.01 -0.48 5.91
C PHE A 16 -17.02 0.97 6.38
N MET A 17 -17.42 1.94 5.55
CA MET A 17 -17.53 3.35 5.96
C MET A 17 -18.43 3.54 7.19
N GLU A 18 -19.59 2.87 7.21
CA GLU A 18 -20.53 2.93 8.33
C GLU A 18 -19.92 2.34 9.62
N SER A 19 -19.38 1.13 9.55
CA SER A 19 -18.77 0.48 10.71
C SER A 19 -17.48 1.16 11.17
N TYR A 20 -16.67 1.69 10.25
CA TYR A 20 -15.35 2.24 10.51
C TYR A 20 -15.39 3.53 11.33
N ARG A 21 -16.49 4.29 11.32
CA ARG A 21 -16.69 5.45 12.20
C ARG A 21 -16.56 5.12 13.69
N ASN A 22 -16.85 3.87 14.05
CA ASN A 22 -16.74 3.37 15.42
C ASN A 22 -15.43 2.59 15.67
N HIS A 23 -14.55 2.48 14.67
CA HIS A 23 -13.28 1.78 14.79
C HIS A 23 -12.27 2.61 15.59
N GLU A 24 -11.42 1.95 16.38
CA GLU A 24 -10.40 2.60 17.23
C GLU A 24 -9.38 3.45 16.48
N LEU A 25 -9.25 3.22 15.17
CA LEU A 25 -8.34 3.93 14.27
C LEU A 25 -8.98 5.17 13.62
N TYR A 26 -10.31 5.28 13.62
CA TYR A 26 -11.00 6.44 13.05
C TYR A 26 -10.52 7.79 13.64
N PRO A 27 -10.32 7.92 14.97
CA PRO A 27 -9.87 9.18 15.56
C PRO A 27 -8.34 9.36 15.55
N THR A 28 -7.56 8.57 14.80
CA THR A 28 -6.09 8.66 14.78
C THR A 28 -5.55 9.19 13.44
N TRP A 29 -4.44 9.93 13.47
CA TRP A 29 -3.70 10.26 12.25
C TRP A 29 -2.72 9.11 11.94
N HIS A 30 -3.15 8.17 11.10
CA HIS A 30 -2.39 6.96 10.84
C HIS A 30 -2.66 6.38 9.45
N TYR A 31 -1.72 5.59 8.94
CA TYR A 31 -1.73 5.20 7.53
C TYR A 31 -2.94 4.36 7.10
N GLU A 32 -3.57 3.59 7.99
CA GLU A 32 -4.76 2.80 7.65
C GLU A 32 -5.92 3.69 7.22
N ASN A 33 -6.08 4.86 7.86
CA ASN A 33 -7.04 5.87 7.41
C ASN A 33 -6.67 6.37 6.01
N GLY A 34 -5.38 6.66 5.76
CA GLY A 34 -4.90 7.02 4.43
C GLY A 34 -5.19 5.96 3.36
N CYS A 35 -5.09 4.67 3.70
CA CYS A 35 -5.41 3.58 2.79
C CYS A 35 -6.91 3.57 2.45
N LEU A 36 -7.78 3.68 3.47
CA LEU A 36 -9.22 3.77 3.26
C LEU A 36 -9.57 4.99 2.41
N LEU A 37 -9.05 6.16 2.75
CA LEU A 37 -9.30 7.40 2.02
C LEU A 37 -8.89 7.30 0.55
N LYS A 38 -7.76 6.64 0.25
CA LYS A 38 -7.36 6.39 -1.14
C LYS A 38 -8.35 5.48 -1.87
N ALA A 39 -8.86 4.44 -1.21
CA ALA A 39 -9.89 3.57 -1.79
C ALA A 39 -11.19 4.33 -2.08
N LEU A 40 -11.61 5.22 -1.17
CA LEU A 40 -12.79 6.06 -1.35
C LEU A 40 -12.57 7.13 -2.42
N GLU A 41 -11.36 7.65 -2.57
CA GLU A 41 -10.99 8.59 -3.63
C GLU A 41 -11.13 7.93 -5.00
N GLU A 42 -10.63 6.70 -5.19
CA GLU A 42 -10.80 5.96 -6.44
C GLU A 42 -12.27 5.65 -6.72
N LEU A 43 -13.07 5.32 -5.68
CA LEU A 43 -14.52 5.16 -5.84
C LEU A 43 -15.20 6.47 -6.23
N TYR A 44 -14.85 7.59 -5.61
CA TYR A 44 -15.36 8.91 -5.97
C TYR A 44 -15.07 9.25 -7.44
N ILE A 45 -13.83 9.01 -7.89
CA ILE A 45 -13.43 9.22 -9.29
C ILE A 45 -14.20 8.29 -10.23
N HIS A 46 -14.40 7.04 -9.84
CA HIS A 46 -15.05 6.03 -10.68
C HIS A 46 -16.57 6.22 -10.79
N THR A 47 -17.26 6.49 -9.68
CA THR A 47 -18.73 6.53 -9.62
C THR A 47 -19.29 7.95 -9.69
N GLY A 48 -18.49 8.96 -9.34
CA GLY A 48 -18.95 10.34 -9.18
C GLY A 48 -19.84 10.56 -7.95
N GLU A 49 -19.99 9.56 -7.07
CA GLU A 49 -20.88 9.67 -5.91
C GLU A 49 -20.28 10.53 -4.79
N GLN A 50 -20.95 11.65 -4.52
CA GLN A 50 -20.51 12.68 -3.58
C GLN A 50 -20.28 12.17 -2.15
N LYS A 51 -20.99 11.11 -1.72
CA LYS A 51 -20.87 10.51 -0.38
C LYS A 51 -19.43 10.09 -0.03
N TYR A 52 -18.64 9.68 -1.03
CA TYR A 52 -17.25 9.27 -0.83
C TYR A 52 -16.35 10.49 -0.56
N PHE A 53 -16.51 11.55 -1.35
CA PHE A 53 -15.81 12.82 -1.11
C PHE A 53 -16.17 13.41 0.25
N ASP A 54 -17.46 13.40 0.60
CA ASP A 54 -17.94 13.95 1.87
C ASP A 54 -17.34 13.22 3.06
N TYR A 55 -17.23 11.88 3.00
CA TYR A 55 -16.54 11.09 4.02
C TYR A 55 -15.04 11.40 4.10
N ILE A 56 -14.37 11.54 2.95
CA ILE A 56 -12.95 11.90 2.89
C ILE A 56 -12.73 13.24 3.58
N ARG A 57 -13.52 14.25 3.22
CA ARG A 57 -13.42 15.59 3.81
C ARG A 57 -13.71 15.54 5.30
N GLU A 58 -14.79 14.88 5.73
CA GLU A 58 -15.17 14.79 7.14
C GLU A 58 -14.04 14.18 7.99
N LEU A 59 -13.47 13.06 7.54
CA LEU A 59 -12.38 12.41 8.27
C LEU A 59 -11.12 13.29 8.28
N MET A 60 -10.77 13.94 7.17
CA MET A 60 -9.58 14.81 7.10
C MET A 60 -9.73 16.07 7.94
N ASP A 61 -10.91 16.71 7.94
CA ASP A 61 -11.19 17.92 8.74
C ASP A 61 -11.15 17.67 10.26
N ASN A 62 -11.28 16.43 10.71
CA ASN A 62 -11.03 16.08 12.12
C ASN A 62 -9.58 16.34 12.55
N PHE A 63 -8.64 16.33 11.60
CA PHE A 63 -7.21 16.46 11.86
C PHE A 63 -6.63 17.78 11.35
N ILE A 64 -7.00 18.21 10.14
CA ILE A 64 -6.42 19.39 9.49
C ILE A 64 -7.05 20.66 10.06
N GLN A 65 -6.26 21.47 10.77
CA GLN A 65 -6.69 22.74 11.33
C GLN A 65 -6.57 23.88 10.30
N GLU A 66 -7.26 25.00 10.54
CA GLU A 66 -7.25 26.18 9.64
C GLU A 66 -5.86 26.78 9.40
N ASP A 67 -4.94 26.63 10.36
CA ASP A 67 -3.56 27.07 10.21
C ASP A 67 -2.68 26.07 9.44
N GLY A 68 -3.22 24.91 9.06
CA GLY A 68 -2.52 23.82 8.38
C GLY A 68 -1.82 22.84 9.31
N SER A 69 -1.91 23.02 10.63
CA SER A 69 -1.43 22.02 11.58
C SER A 69 -2.29 20.75 11.53
N ILE A 70 -1.67 19.62 11.81
CA ILE A 70 -2.31 18.29 11.76
C ILE A 70 -2.38 17.77 13.20
N ARG A 71 -3.60 17.56 13.72
CA ARG A 71 -3.77 16.97 15.06
C ARG A 71 -3.21 15.55 15.09
N LEU A 72 -2.57 15.20 16.21
CA LEU A 72 -1.97 13.87 16.47
C LEU A 72 -0.79 13.51 15.54
N TYR A 73 -0.23 14.50 14.84
CA TYR A 73 0.96 14.34 14.01
C TYR A 73 2.16 15.02 14.66
N ALA A 74 3.33 14.38 14.60
CA ALA A 74 4.57 14.87 15.19
C ALA A 74 5.75 14.68 14.22
N VAL A 75 6.23 15.78 13.65
CA VAL A 75 7.33 15.80 12.66
C VAL A 75 8.60 15.14 13.22
N GLU A 76 8.86 15.30 14.52
CA GLU A 76 10.07 14.85 15.20
C GLU A 76 10.18 13.32 15.31
N GLU A 77 9.08 12.60 15.10
CA GLU A 77 9.05 11.14 15.02
C GLU A 77 9.68 10.62 13.72
N TYR A 78 9.72 11.46 12.67
CA TYR A 78 10.17 11.09 11.33
C TYR A 78 9.62 9.71 10.93
N ASN A 79 8.31 9.55 11.02
CA ASN A 79 7.62 8.29 10.80
C ASN A 79 6.96 8.32 9.42
N LEU A 80 7.43 7.49 8.48
CA LEU A 80 6.87 7.48 7.12
C LEU A 80 5.38 7.12 7.10
N ASP A 81 4.89 6.34 8.07
CA ASP A 81 3.48 5.95 8.15
C ASP A 81 2.55 7.17 8.29
N GLN A 82 3.02 8.24 8.93
CA GLN A 82 2.23 9.47 9.10
C GLN A 82 2.10 10.30 7.80
N ILE A 83 2.81 9.94 6.73
CA ILE A 83 2.74 10.62 5.45
C ILE A 83 1.56 10.10 4.61
N ASN A 84 1.22 8.81 4.74
CA ASN A 84 0.31 8.11 3.82
C ASN A 84 -1.07 8.77 3.71
N GLN A 85 -1.61 9.25 4.84
CA GLN A 85 -2.91 9.93 4.89
C GLN A 85 -2.91 11.29 4.18
N GLY A 86 -1.74 11.91 4.00
CA GLY A 86 -1.56 13.16 3.28
C GLY A 86 -1.90 13.09 1.79
N LYS A 87 -1.97 11.90 1.18
CA LYS A 87 -2.31 11.74 -0.25
C LYS A 87 -3.67 12.37 -0.59
N SER A 88 -4.65 12.25 0.31
CA SER A 88 -6.00 12.79 0.09
C SER A 88 -6.09 14.31 0.21
N LEU A 89 -5.04 14.99 0.70
CA LEU A 89 -4.99 16.46 0.74
C LEU A 89 -5.08 17.06 -0.67
N PHE A 90 -4.51 16.39 -1.68
CA PHE A 90 -4.51 16.91 -3.05
C PHE A 90 -5.89 16.88 -3.69
N LEU A 91 -6.69 15.83 -3.44
CA LEU A 91 -8.09 15.81 -3.86
C LEU A 91 -8.88 16.94 -3.20
N LEU A 92 -8.73 17.10 -1.89
CA LEU A 92 -9.45 18.13 -1.14
C LEU A 92 -9.07 19.53 -1.62
N LEU A 93 -7.77 19.77 -1.83
CA LEU A 93 -7.28 21.04 -2.37
C LEU A 93 -7.81 21.32 -3.78
N ASP A 94 -7.81 20.34 -4.68
CA ASP A 94 -8.38 20.47 -6.04
C ASP A 94 -9.87 20.83 -6.00
N LYS A 95 -10.65 20.19 -5.12
CA LYS A 95 -12.10 20.36 -5.06
C LYS A 95 -12.56 21.59 -4.29
N THR A 96 -11.82 22.05 -3.29
CA THR A 96 -12.27 23.13 -2.42
C THR A 96 -11.43 24.40 -2.53
N GLY A 97 -10.17 24.30 -2.96
CA GLY A 97 -9.22 25.42 -2.96
C GLY A 97 -8.84 25.92 -1.57
N GLU A 98 -9.19 25.18 -0.49
CA GLU A 98 -8.91 25.62 0.88
C GLU A 98 -7.42 25.49 1.23
N GLU A 99 -6.81 26.62 1.59
CA GLU A 99 -5.37 26.74 1.85
C GLU A 99 -4.87 25.85 3.00
N LYS A 100 -5.74 25.48 3.95
CA LYS A 100 -5.37 24.58 5.07
C LYS A 100 -4.82 23.24 4.59
N TYR A 101 -5.35 22.69 3.49
CA TYR A 101 -4.88 21.42 2.93
C TYR A 101 -3.50 21.55 2.29
N ARG A 102 -3.23 22.68 1.61
CA ARG A 102 -1.92 23.00 1.07
C ARG A 102 -0.88 23.11 2.18
N LYS A 103 -1.17 23.87 3.23
CA LYS A 103 -0.27 24.04 4.39
C LYS A 103 0.01 22.70 5.09
N ALA A 104 -1.00 21.83 5.22
CA ALA A 104 -0.81 20.49 5.76
C ALA A 104 0.11 19.63 4.87
N ALA A 105 -0.04 19.71 3.54
CA ALA A 105 0.85 19.00 2.62
C ALA A 105 2.30 19.52 2.72
N ASP A 106 2.48 20.84 2.83
CA ASP A 106 3.78 21.47 3.05
C ASP A 106 4.42 21.00 4.37
N LEU A 107 3.63 20.85 5.44
CA LEU A 107 4.09 20.34 6.74
C LEU A 107 4.57 18.88 6.65
N LEU A 108 3.85 18.01 5.92
CA LEU A 108 4.31 16.63 5.66
C LEU A 108 5.60 16.61 4.84
N MET A 109 5.74 17.54 3.89
CA MET A 109 6.98 17.70 3.13
C MET A 109 8.16 18.21 3.97
N VAL A 110 7.92 18.99 5.02
CA VAL A 110 8.97 19.36 5.99
C VAL A 110 9.55 18.10 6.64
N GLN A 111 8.71 17.15 7.05
CA GLN A 111 9.21 15.85 7.56
C GLN A 111 10.02 15.12 6.50
N LEU A 112 9.52 14.95 5.27
CA LEU A 112 10.24 14.21 4.22
C LEU A 112 11.58 14.86 3.83
N LYS A 113 11.70 16.20 3.92
CA LYS A 113 12.97 16.91 3.77
C LYS A 113 13.94 16.55 4.90
N GLY A 114 13.48 16.57 6.15
CA GLY A 114 14.27 16.25 7.34
C GLY A 114 14.44 14.75 7.65
N GLN A 115 13.71 13.88 6.96
CA GLN A 115 13.70 12.43 7.21
C GLN A 115 15.13 11.88 7.19
N PRO A 116 15.57 11.18 8.25
CA PRO A 116 16.87 10.51 8.27
C PRO A 116 17.02 9.52 7.13
N ARG A 117 18.25 9.32 6.65
CA ARG A 117 18.53 8.54 5.45
C ARG A 117 19.69 7.57 5.65
N THR A 118 19.66 6.47 4.90
CA THR A 118 20.79 5.58 4.68
C THR A 118 21.90 6.32 3.90
N SER A 119 23.08 5.71 3.80
CA SER A 119 24.23 6.30 3.09
C SER A 119 23.95 6.55 1.60
N GLU A 120 23.05 5.76 0.99
CA GLU A 120 22.58 5.92 -0.39
C GLU A 120 21.36 6.85 -0.54
N GLY A 121 20.92 7.50 0.53
CA GLY A 121 19.82 8.47 0.49
C GLY A 121 18.41 7.88 0.61
N GLY A 122 18.30 6.60 0.98
CA GLY A 122 17.04 5.93 1.27
C GLY A 122 16.46 6.36 2.62
N PHE A 123 15.17 6.67 2.71
CA PHE A 123 14.55 7.08 3.96
C PHE A 123 14.59 5.96 4.98
N TRP A 124 15.00 6.29 6.20
CA TRP A 124 14.70 5.42 7.34
C TRP A 124 13.18 5.30 7.45
N HIS A 125 12.70 4.10 7.74
CA HIS A 125 11.26 3.84 7.86
C HIS A 125 10.66 4.69 8.99
N LYS A 126 11.35 4.76 10.14
CA LYS A 126 11.05 5.65 11.27
C LYS A 126 12.34 6.09 11.95
N LYS A 127 12.34 7.20 12.70
CA LYS A 127 13.49 7.59 13.54
C LYS A 127 13.94 6.48 14.49
N ILE A 128 12.99 5.71 15.02
CA ILE A 128 13.23 4.58 15.93
C ILE A 128 13.76 3.32 15.22
N TYR A 129 13.78 3.30 13.88
CA TYR A 129 14.33 2.24 13.05
C TYR A 129 15.50 2.79 12.23
N PRO A 130 16.63 3.11 12.89
CA PRO A 130 17.78 3.70 12.21
C PRO A 130 18.30 2.77 11.13
N PHE A 131 18.74 3.37 10.01
CA PHE A 131 19.34 2.70 8.85
C PHE A 131 18.44 1.71 8.10
N GLN A 132 17.16 1.62 8.45
CA GLN A 132 16.26 0.61 7.92
C GLN A 132 15.32 1.17 6.85
N MET A 133 15.28 0.52 5.69
CA MET A 133 14.24 0.70 4.68
C MET A 133 13.29 -0.48 4.68
N TRP A 134 11.99 -0.23 4.79
CA TRP A 134 10.95 -1.26 4.75
C TRP A 134 10.10 -1.03 3.51
N LEU A 135 9.66 -2.10 2.84
CA LEU A 135 8.84 -2.01 1.63
C LEU A 135 7.56 -1.18 1.84
N ASP A 136 6.98 -1.27 3.03
CA ASP A 136 5.81 -0.53 3.49
C ASP A 136 6.00 0.99 3.31
N GLY A 137 7.16 1.51 3.75
CA GLY A 137 7.49 2.93 3.72
C GLY A 137 7.46 3.54 2.31
N LEU A 138 7.62 2.72 1.27
CA LEU A 138 7.58 3.19 -0.11
C LEU A 138 6.17 3.60 -0.51
N TYR A 139 5.16 2.82 -0.14
CA TYR A 139 3.78 3.22 -0.38
C TYR A 139 3.42 4.46 0.42
N MET A 140 3.94 4.59 1.64
CA MET A 140 3.62 5.74 2.48
C MET A 140 4.14 7.05 1.90
N ALA A 141 5.34 7.04 1.31
CA ALA A 141 6.03 8.26 0.89
C ALA A 141 6.02 8.55 -0.62
N THR A 142 6.23 7.53 -1.48
CA THR A 142 6.55 7.78 -2.91
C THR A 142 5.37 8.28 -3.75
N PRO A 143 4.12 7.81 -3.56
CA PRO A 143 2.98 8.42 -4.24
C PRO A 143 2.73 9.86 -3.76
N PHE A 144 2.90 10.12 -2.46
CA PHE A 144 2.78 11.48 -1.92
C PHE A 144 3.81 12.43 -2.52
N LEU A 145 5.07 12.00 -2.64
CA LEU A 145 6.15 12.80 -3.26
C LEU A 145 5.84 13.18 -4.71
N THR A 146 5.34 12.24 -5.51
CA THR A 146 5.03 12.50 -6.92
C THR A 146 3.77 13.35 -7.08
N GLN A 147 2.75 13.15 -6.24
CA GLN A 147 1.61 14.07 -6.17
C GLN A 147 2.03 15.49 -5.78
N TYR A 148 2.88 15.63 -4.76
CA TYR A 148 3.41 16.92 -4.34
C TYR A 148 4.25 17.58 -5.44
N GLY A 149 5.11 16.82 -6.11
CA GLY A 149 5.90 17.29 -7.26
C GLY A 149 5.05 17.75 -8.43
N ALA A 150 3.98 17.03 -8.75
CA ALA A 150 3.01 17.44 -9.77
C ALA A 150 2.24 18.70 -9.37
N PHE A 151 1.89 18.81 -8.09
CA PHE A 151 1.20 19.98 -7.54
C PHE A 151 2.08 21.25 -7.55
N THR A 152 3.34 21.15 -7.13
CA THR A 152 4.23 22.32 -7.03
C THR A 152 5.04 22.60 -8.30
N GLY A 153 5.12 21.64 -9.22
CA GLY A 153 6.01 21.70 -10.38
C GLY A 153 7.50 21.49 -10.05
N GLU A 154 7.83 21.04 -8.83
CA GLU A 154 9.21 20.83 -8.42
C GLU A 154 9.72 19.43 -8.79
N GLU A 155 10.50 19.34 -9.87
CA GLU A 155 10.97 18.08 -10.46
C GLU A 155 11.75 17.18 -9.48
N LYS A 156 12.53 17.78 -8.56
CA LYS A 156 13.35 17.05 -7.59
C LYS A 156 12.56 16.05 -6.73
N TRP A 157 11.24 16.22 -6.59
CA TRP A 157 10.41 15.28 -5.83
C TRP A 157 10.15 13.98 -6.59
N PHE A 158 10.14 14.04 -7.93
CA PHE A 158 10.12 12.87 -8.80
C PHE A 158 11.41 12.06 -8.66
N ASP A 159 12.57 12.73 -8.72
CA ASP A 159 13.88 12.08 -8.51
C ASP A 159 13.97 11.39 -7.16
N LYS A 160 13.43 12.04 -6.11
CA LYS A 160 13.41 11.45 -4.76
C LYS A 160 12.52 10.22 -4.71
N ALA A 161 11.31 10.26 -5.26
CA ALA A 161 10.41 9.10 -5.28
C ALA A 161 11.05 7.92 -6.03
N ALA A 162 11.62 8.19 -7.21
CA ALA A 162 12.27 7.19 -8.03
C ALA A 162 13.50 6.58 -7.33
N LEU A 163 14.36 7.39 -6.69
CA LEU A 163 15.46 6.90 -5.87
C LEU A 163 15.00 5.90 -4.80
N GLN A 164 13.91 6.20 -4.08
CA GLN A 164 13.43 5.31 -3.02
C GLN A 164 13.01 3.94 -3.57
N LEU A 165 12.21 3.93 -4.65
CA LEU A 165 11.72 2.69 -5.27
C LEU A 165 12.85 1.82 -5.82
N LEU A 166 13.83 2.44 -6.47
CA LEU A 166 14.97 1.74 -7.06
C LEU A 166 15.93 1.21 -6.00
N LEU A 167 16.20 2.01 -4.96
CA LEU A 167 17.16 1.66 -3.92
C LEU A 167 16.66 0.48 -3.08
N VAL A 168 15.39 0.53 -2.62
CA VAL A 168 14.89 -0.57 -1.79
C VAL A 168 14.89 -1.87 -2.57
N GLU A 169 14.51 -1.85 -3.85
CA GLU A 169 14.47 -3.05 -4.70
C GLU A 169 15.86 -3.64 -4.90
N LYS A 170 16.85 -2.79 -5.21
CA LYS A 170 18.25 -3.20 -5.31
C LYS A 170 18.73 -3.88 -4.03
N ARG A 171 18.28 -3.43 -2.86
CA ARG A 171 18.76 -3.89 -1.56
C ARG A 171 18.01 -5.09 -1.02
N THR A 172 16.72 -5.24 -1.32
CA THR A 172 15.87 -6.30 -0.76
C THR A 172 15.57 -7.44 -1.73
N ARG A 173 15.94 -7.32 -3.00
CA ARG A 173 15.67 -8.38 -3.98
C ARG A 173 16.47 -9.65 -3.71
N ASP A 174 15.75 -10.76 -3.59
CA ASP A 174 16.33 -12.09 -3.77
C ASP A 174 16.59 -12.34 -5.26
N SER A 175 17.85 -12.57 -5.61
CA SER A 175 18.28 -12.72 -7.01
C SER A 175 17.72 -13.97 -7.69
N ARG A 176 17.30 -14.98 -6.90
CA ARG A 176 16.78 -16.26 -7.40
C ARG A 176 15.29 -16.19 -7.73
N SER A 177 14.47 -15.73 -6.79
CA SER A 177 13.02 -15.64 -6.96
C SER A 177 12.56 -14.34 -7.62
N GLY A 178 13.34 -13.26 -7.52
CA GLY A 178 12.92 -11.92 -7.91
C GLY A 178 11.96 -11.24 -6.94
N LEU A 179 11.63 -11.90 -5.82
CA LEU A 179 10.83 -11.34 -4.74
C LEU A 179 11.69 -10.43 -3.84
N LEU A 180 11.03 -9.55 -3.08
CA LEU A 180 11.69 -8.57 -2.21
C LEU A 180 11.46 -8.91 -0.74
N TYR A 181 12.53 -9.01 0.05
CA TYR A 181 12.44 -9.14 1.49
C TYR A 181 11.73 -7.92 2.12
N HIS A 182 11.01 -8.13 3.23
CA HIS A 182 10.21 -7.09 3.90
C HIS A 182 11.03 -5.83 4.22
N ALA A 183 12.24 -5.99 4.77
CA ALA A 183 13.08 -4.86 5.12
C ALA A 183 14.57 -5.12 4.86
N TRP A 184 15.31 -4.02 4.78
CA TRP A 184 16.76 -3.98 4.73
C TRP A 184 17.28 -3.03 5.83
N ASP A 185 18.23 -3.51 6.61
CA ASP A 185 19.02 -2.72 7.57
C ASP A 185 20.43 -2.50 7.01
N GLU A 186 20.77 -1.25 6.69
CA GLU A 186 22.10 -0.90 6.18
C GLU A 186 23.21 -1.14 7.21
N SER A 187 22.94 -0.92 8.50
CA SER A 187 23.94 -1.12 9.56
C SER A 187 24.16 -2.60 9.89
N LYS A 188 23.16 -3.44 9.58
CA LYS A 188 23.11 -4.87 9.91
C LYS A 188 23.20 -5.15 11.41
N GLU A 189 22.78 -4.19 12.24
CA GLU A 189 22.82 -4.31 13.70
C GLU A 189 21.56 -4.99 14.24
N GLN A 190 20.46 -4.99 13.48
CA GLN A 190 19.25 -5.69 13.87
C GLN A 190 19.46 -7.21 13.87
N ARG A 191 18.99 -7.89 14.93
CA ARG A 191 19.07 -9.37 15.05
C ARG A 191 18.30 -10.12 13.96
N TRP A 192 17.25 -9.52 13.41
CA TRP A 192 16.51 -10.08 12.28
C TRP A 192 17.26 -9.94 10.95
N SER A 193 18.27 -9.05 10.87
CA SER A 193 18.95 -8.72 9.62
C SER A 193 20.05 -9.74 9.31
N SER A 194 20.15 -10.14 8.04
CA SER A 194 21.23 -10.98 7.56
C SER A 194 22.59 -10.27 7.66
N GLY A 195 23.61 -10.93 8.24
CA GLY A 195 24.96 -10.37 8.28
C GLY A 195 25.59 -10.17 6.89
N GLU A 196 25.13 -10.91 5.88
CA GLU A 196 25.61 -10.78 4.50
C GLU A 196 24.92 -9.62 3.77
N THR A 197 23.59 -9.57 3.80
CA THR A 197 22.80 -8.66 2.95
C THR A 197 22.13 -7.52 3.71
N GLY A 198 21.94 -7.63 5.02
CA GLY A 198 21.12 -6.73 5.83
C GLY A 198 19.61 -6.97 5.68
N CYS A 199 19.18 -7.94 4.87
CA CYS A 199 17.76 -8.21 4.64
C CYS A 199 17.11 -8.97 5.79
N SER A 200 15.81 -8.75 5.98
CA SER A 200 14.93 -9.61 6.77
C SER A 200 14.82 -11.01 6.17
N PRO A 201 14.47 -12.05 6.95
CA PRO A 201 14.63 -13.44 6.50
C PRO A 201 13.53 -13.93 5.55
N HIS A 202 12.37 -13.27 5.49
CA HIS A 202 11.21 -13.74 4.72
C HIS A 202 10.60 -12.66 3.83
N VAL A 203 9.89 -13.14 2.79
CA VAL A 203 9.15 -12.32 1.84
C VAL A 203 7.70 -12.28 2.28
N TRP A 204 7.35 -11.23 3.02
CA TRP A 204 6.00 -11.02 3.49
C TRP A 204 5.10 -10.43 2.39
N SER A 205 3.94 -11.07 2.19
CA SER A 205 3.00 -10.75 1.11
C SER A 205 2.53 -9.29 1.13
N ARG A 206 2.12 -8.75 2.27
CA ARG A 206 1.67 -7.35 2.33
C ARG A 206 2.79 -6.34 2.11
N ALA A 207 4.02 -6.60 2.59
CA ALA A 207 5.17 -5.73 2.29
C ALA A 207 5.44 -5.65 0.78
N MET A 208 5.43 -6.80 0.08
CA MET A 208 5.49 -6.85 -1.38
C MET A 208 4.31 -6.12 -2.04
N GLY A 209 3.11 -6.27 -1.46
CA GLY A 209 1.90 -5.57 -1.89
C GLY A 209 2.07 -4.05 -1.85
N TRP A 210 2.56 -3.51 -0.74
CA TRP A 210 2.87 -2.08 -0.63
C TRP A 210 3.87 -1.62 -1.66
N TYR A 211 4.93 -2.39 -1.91
CA TYR A 211 5.91 -2.04 -2.93
C TYR A 211 5.28 -1.91 -4.32
N VAL A 212 4.49 -2.89 -4.77
CA VAL A 212 3.88 -2.83 -6.10
C VAL A 212 2.81 -1.76 -6.22
N MET A 213 2.04 -1.49 -5.15
CA MET A 213 1.13 -0.35 -5.08
C MET A 213 1.89 0.98 -5.19
N ALA A 214 3.00 1.11 -4.47
CA ALA A 214 3.84 2.31 -4.51
C ALA A 214 4.35 2.58 -5.92
N VAL A 215 4.76 1.53 -6.63
CA VAL A 215 5.23 1.66 -8.02
C VAL A 215 4.13 2.17 -8.94
N VAL A 216 2.95 1.53 -8.98
CA VAL A 216 1.89 1.92 -9.92
C VAL A 216 1.28 3.28 -9.60
N ASP A 217 1.22 3.68 -8.33
CA ASP A 217 0.67 4.98 -7.91
C ASP A 217 1.68 6.11 -8.06
N THR A 218 2.98 5.85 -7.86
CA THR A 218 4.04 6.81 -8.19
C THR A 218 4.04 7.11 -9.68
N LEU A 219 3.86 6.08 -10.52
CA LEU A 219 3.84 6.22 -11.97
C LEU A 219 2.65 7.04 -12.52
N ASP A 220 1.60 7.30 -11.73
CA ASP A 220 0.48 8.16 -12.15
C ASP A 220 0.88 9.63 -12.27
N HIS A 221 1.85 10.08 -11.46
CA HIS A 221 2.29 11.47 -11.43
C HIS A 221 3.76 11.64 -11.85
N LEU A 222 4.52 10.55 -12.01
CA LEU A 222 5.88 10.59 -12.54
C LEU A 222 5.88 11.00 -14.03
N PRO A 223 6.61 12.06 -14.44
CA PRO A 223 6.66 12.51 -15.83
C PRO A 223 7.03 11.38 -16.79
N VAL A 224 6.37 11.34 -17.96
CA VAL A 224 6.54 10.27 -18.95
C VAL A 224 7.96 10.16 -19.51
N ASP A 225 8.68 11.27 -19.50
CA ASP A 225 10.07 11.44 -19.97
C ASP A 225 11.09 11.43 -18.83
N HIS A 226 10.67 11.19 -17.57
CA HIS A 226 11.59 11.07 -16.44
C HIS A 226 12.59 9.92 -16.67
N GLU A 227 13.89 10.20 -16.50
CA GLU A 227 15.00 9.30 -16.87
C GLU A 227 14.84 7.89 -16.28
N GLN A 228 14.40 7.80 -15.03
CA GLN A 228 14.27 6.53 -14.29
C GLN A 228 12.95 5.80 -14.53
N ARG A 229 11.99 6.38 -15.27
CA ARG A 229 10.65 5.80 -15.46
C ARG A 229 10.71 4.42 -16.11
N GLY A 230 11.53 4.28 -17.16
CA GLY A 230 11.71 3.00 -17.87
C GLY A 230 12.25 1.90 -16.96
N GLN A 231 13.20 2.24 -16.08
CA GLN A 231 13.76 1.30 -15.10
C GLN A 231 12.71 0.85 -14.08
N ILE A 232 11.89 1.79 -13.57
CA ILE A 232 10.80 1.49 -12.63
C ILE A 232 9.78 0.54 -13.27
N VAL A 233 9.38 0.79 -14.53
CA VAL A 233 8.47 -0.10 -15.27
C VAL A 233 9.09 -1.48 -15.48
N GLY A 234 10.39 -1.56 -15.84
CA GLY A 234 11.08 -2.84 -15.99
C GLY A 234 11.24 -3.62 -14.68
N ILE A 235 11.41 -2.93 -13.55
CA ILE A 235 11.36 -3.54 -12.21
C ILE A 235 9.96 -4.08 -11.93
N PHE A 236 8.92 -3.30 -12.20
CA PHE A 236 7.55 -3.71 -11.97
C PHE A 236 7.19 -4.96 -12.77
N GLU A 237 7.58 -5.05 -14.04
CA GLU A 237 7.37 -6.26 -14.85
C GLU A 237 8.09 -7.47 -14.26
N ARG A 238 9.32 -7.31 -13.77
CA ARG A 238 10.05 -8.41 -13.11
C ARG A 238 9.34 -8.87 -11.85
N VAL A 239 8.95 -7.94 -10.97
CA VAL A 239 8.21 -8.26 -9.75
C VAL A 239 6.87 -8.93 -10.08
N ALA A 240 6.17 -8.45 -11.10
CA ALA A 240 4.94 -9.06 -11.57
C ALA A 240 5.16 -10.53 -12.00
N ASN A 241 6.21 -10.82 -12.77
CA ASN A 241 6.55 -12.21 -13.12
C ASN A 241 6.91 -13.06 -11.88
N ALA A 242 7.64 -12.50 -10.91
CA ALA A 242 7.94 -13.20 -9.65
C ALA A 242 6.66 -13.54 -8.87
N LEU A 243 5.68 -12.63 -8.83
CA LEU A 243 4.37 -12.87 -8.22
C LEU A 243 3.59 -13.97 -8.95
N VAL A 244 3.65 -14.06 -10.29
CA VAL A 244 3.01 -15.17 -11.04
C VAL A 244 3.53 -16.52 -10.56
N HIS A 245 4.84 -16.65 -10.31
CA HIS A 245 5.45 -17.91 -9.91
C HIS A 245 5.01 -18.41 -8.53
N VAL A 246 4.60 -17.51 -7.64
CA VAL A 246 4.17 -17.84 -6.27
C VAL A 246 2.66 -17.71 -6.05
N GLN A 247 1.88 -17.45 -7.09
CA GLN A 247 0.42 -17.49 -7.03
C GLN A 247 -0.04 -18.94 -6.84
N ASP A 248 -0.91 -19.18 -5.85
CA ASP A 248 -1.52 -20.49 -5.65
C ASP A 248 -2.43 -20.83 -6.84
N GLN A 249 -2.15 -21.95 -7.50
CA GLN A 249 -2.80 -22.28 -8.76
C GLN A 249 -4.25 -22.76 -8.59
N GLN A 250 -4.62 -23.23 -7.40
CA GLN A 250 -5.97 -23.74 -7.14
C GLN A 250 -6.95 -22.60 -6.82
N SER A 251 -6.56 -21.72 -5.89
CA SER A 251 -7.39 -20.61 -5.42
C SER A 251 -7.20 -19.32 -6.20
N GLY A 252 -6.03 -19.12 -6.84
CA GLY A 252 -5.63 -17.83 -7.41
C GLY A 252 -5.06 -16.83 -6.39
N LEU A 253 -5.07 -17.14 -5.11
CA LEU A 253 -4.60 -16.26 -4.04
C LEU A 253 -3.08 -16.34 -3.88
N TRP A 254 -2.52 -15.46 -3.06
CA TRP A 254 -1.12 -15.51 -2.65
C TRP A 254 -0.97 -15.88 -1.17
N PRO A 255 0.07 -16.66 -0.82
CA PRO A 255 0.34 -17.01 0.57
C PRO A 255 0.81 -15.79 1.38
N HIS A 256 0.67 -15.85 2.71
CA HIS A 256 1.10 -14.82 3.64
C HIS A 256 2.62 -14.60 3.59
N LEU A 257 3.39 -15.69 3.55
CA LEU A 257 4.81 -15.67 3.20
C LEU A 257 5.02 -16.26 1.81
N LEU A 258 5.48 -15.42 0.87
CA LEU A 258 5.62 -15.75 -0.55
C LEU A 258 6.75 -16.73 -0.83
N ASP A 259 7.77 -16.76 0.01
CA ASP A 259 8.92 -17.66 -0.10
C ASP A 259 8.71 -19.01 0.60
N GLN A 260 7.57 -19.22 1.26
CA GLN A 260 7.26 -20.44 2.02
C GLN A 260 5.91 -21.09 1.63
N PRO A 261 5.54 -21.17 0.34
CA PRO A 261 4.23 -21.68 -0.07
C PRO A 261 4.02 -23.13 0.42
N GLY A 262 2.83 -23.41 0.94
CA GLY A 262 2.46 -24.75 1.42
C GLY A 262 3.12 -25.20 2.74
N ARG A 263 3.99 -24.39 3.34
CA ARG A 263 4.55 -24.69 4.67
C ARG A 263 3.45 -24.60 5.74
N GLU A 264 3.51 -25.49 6.73
CA GLU A 264 2.52 -25.57 7.81
C GLU A 264 2.28 -24.22 8.51
N ARG A 265 1.01 -23.85 8.70
CA ARG A 265 0.54 -22.55 9.25
C ARG A 265 0.68 -21.34 8.32
N ASN A 266 1.37 -21.45 7.18
CA ASN A 266 1.22 -20.43 6.14
C ASN A 266 -0.20 -20.51 5.57
N TYR A 267 -0.77 -19.37 5.20
CA TYR A 267 -2.17 -19.27 4.76
C TYR A 267 -2.29 -18.31 3.59
N LEU A 268 -3.41 -18.35 2.87
CA LEU A 268 -3.67 -17.46 1.75
C LEU A 268 -4.22 -16.14 2.28
N GLU A 269 -3.51 -15.04 2.03
CA GLU A 269 -3.69 -13.78 2.76
C GLU A 269 -4.38 -12.71 1.91
N ALA A 270 -5.38 -12.05 2.49
CA ALA A 270 -6.29 -11.18 1.77
C ALA A 270 -5.66 -9.84 1.35
N SER A 271 -4.89 -9.18 2.22
CA SER A 271 -4.32 -7.87 1.91
C SER A 271 -3.32 -7.93 0.77
N GLY A 272 -2.29 -8.76 0.87
CA GLY A 272 -1.28 -8.94 -0.17
C GLY A 272 -1.91 -9.35 -1.50
N THR A 273 -2.82 -10.33 -1.48
CA THR A 273 -3.55 -10.72 -2.70
C THR A 273 -4.30 -9.54 -3.32
N SER A 274 -5.03 -8.76 -2.52
CA SER A 274 -5.76 -7.59 -3.01
C SER A 274 -4.81 -6.55 -3.62
N MET A 275 -3.67 -6.29 -2.97
CA MET A 275 -2.65 -5.35 -3.47
C MET A 275 -2.02 -5.82 -4.78
N PHE A 276 -1.77 -7.13 -4.94
CA PHE A 276 -1.26 -7.70 -6.19
C PHE A 276 -2.28 -7.60 -7.30
N VAL A 277 -3.55 -7.93 -7.04
CA VAL A 277 -4.64 -7.77 -8.00
C VAL A 277 -4.72 -6.31 -8.46
N TYR A 278 -4.77 -5.37 -7.51
CA TYR A 278 -4.79 -3.93 -7.80
C TYR A 278 -3.62 -3.52 -8.70
N ALA A 279 -2.38 -3.83 -8.31
CA ALA A 279 -1.22 -3.39 -9.05
C ALA A 279 -1.12 -4.05 -10.44
N LEU A 280 -1.38 -5.36 -10.55
CA LEU A 280 -1.36 -6.07 -11.83
C LEU A 280 -2.45 -5.56 -12.77
N ALA A 281 -3.66 -5.37 -12.25
CA ALA A 281 -4.77 -4.79 -12.98
C ALA A 281 -4.43 -3.35 -13.42
N LYS A 282 -4.07 -2.45 -12.52
CA LYS A 282 -3.67 -1.08 -12.89
C LYS A 282 -2.52 -1.04 -13.89
N GLY A 283 -1.53 -1.92 -13.71
CA GLY A 283 -0.36 -2.07 -14.55
C GLY A 283 -0.71 -2.41 -16.00
N VAL A 284 -1.63 -3.34 -16.23
CA VAL A 284 -2.09 -3.65 -17.60
C VAL A 284 -2.88 -2.49 -18.21
N ARG A 285 -3.64 -1.73 -17.41
CA ARG A 285 -4.59 -0.69 -17.87
C ARG A 285 -3.82 0.53 -18.33
N LYS A 286 -2.76 0.85 -17.58
CA LYS A 286 -1.83 1.93 -17.86
C LYS A 286 -0.74 1.54 -18.87
N GLY A 287 -0.73 0.29 -19.34
CA GLY A 287 0.22 -0.20 -20.34
C GLY A 287 1.63 -0.46 -19.81
N TYR A 288 1.81 -0.57 -18.49
CA TYR A 288 3.09 -0.92 -17.86
C TYR A 288 3.38 -2.41 -17.95
N LEU A 289 2.33 -3.21 -18.03
CA LEU A 289 2.38 -4.67 -18.15
C LEU A 289 1.67 -5.13 -19.41
N SER A 290 2.14 -6.22 -20.00
CA SER A 290 1.45 -6.86 -21.12
C SER A 290 0.14 -7.51 -20.69
N GLY A 291 -0.79 -7.68 -21.64
CA GLY A 291 -2.13 -8.23 -21.38
C GLY A 291 -2.16 -9.62 -20.74
N LYS A 292 -1.06 -10.38 -20.76
CA LYS A 292 -0.94 -11.69 -20.09
C LYS A 292 -1.21 -11.62 -18.58
N PHE A 293 -0.87 -10.50 -17.94
CA PHE A 293 -1.06 -10.32 -16.50
C PHE A 293 -2.53 -10.08 -16.12
N LYS A 294 -3.40 -9.77 -17.08
CA LYS A 294 -4.84 -9.61 -16.85
C LYS A 294 -5.45 -10.90 -16.29
N ALA A 295 -5.16 -12.05 -16.91
CA ALA A 295 -5.68 -13.33 -16.44
C ALA A 295 -5.21 -13.70 -15.03
N ILE A 296 -4.00 -13.25 -14.65
CA ILE A 296 -3.45 -13.44 -13.31
C ILE A 296 -4.21 -12.61 -12.28
N ALA A 297 -4.45 -11.33 -12.58
CA ALA A 297 -5.24 -10.44 -11.73
C ALA A 297 -6.69 -10.92 -11.61
N GLU A 298 -7.32 -11.33 -12.71
CA GLU A 298 -8.67 -11.91 -12.72
C GLU A 298 -8.76 -13.16 -11.83
N LYS A 299 -7.79 -14.06 -11.94
CA LYS A 299 -7.73 -15.28 -11.12
C LYS A 299 -7.60 -14.94 -9.63
N GLY A 300 -6.74 -13.98 -9.29
CA GLY A 300 -6.58 -13.51 -7.91
C GLY A 300 -7.84 -12.85 -7.36
N TYR A 301 -8.50 -12.02 -8.16
CA TYR A 301 -9.73 -11.36 -7.77
C TYR A 301 -10.86 -12.37 -7.56
N GLN A 302 -11.04 -13.34 -8.46
CA GLN A 302 -12.00 -14.42 -8.27
C GLN A 302 -11.69 -15.24 -7.01
N GLY A 303 -10.41 -15.51 -6.73
CA GLY A 303 -9.99 -16.16 -5.50
C GLY A 303 -10.44 -15.41 -4.24
N LEU A 304 -10.30 -14.08 -4.21
CA LEU A 304 -10.75 -13.24 -3.09
C LEU A 304 -12.24 -13.42 -2.85
N LEU A 305 -13.05 -13.33 -3.91
CA LEU A 305 -14.51 -13.42 -3.82
C LEU A 305 -15.00 -14.80 -3.40
N LEU A 306 -14.37 -15.85 -3.93
CA LEU A 306 -14.81 -17.24 -3.72
C LEU A 306 -14.37 -17.80 -2.38
N HIS A 307 -13.20 -17.39 -1.89
CA HIS A 307 -12.56 -18.03 -0.74
C HIS A 307 -12.45 -17.13 0.49
N LEU A 308 -12.27 -15.82 0.32
CA LEU A 308 -11.97 -14.92 1.44
C LEU A 308 -13.10 -13.94 1.76
N LEU A 309 -14.02 -13.69 0.83
CA LEU A 309 -15.20 -12.88 1.05
C LEU A 309 -16.36 -13.77 1.51
N GLN A 310 -16.96 -13.41 2.64
CA GLN A 310 -18.11 -14.10 3.22
C GLN A 310 -19.29 -13.14 3.34
N THR A 311 -20.50 -13.69 3.26
CA THR A 311 -21.75 -12.96 3.54
C THR A 311 -22.50 -13.70 4.64
N ASP A 312 -22.88 -13.00 5.70
CA ASP A 312 -23.73 -13.58 6.75
C ASP A 312 -25.21 -13.63 6.34
N ARG A 313 -26.10 -14.01 7.26
CA ARG A 313 -27.54 -14.17 6.96
C ARG A 313 -28.24 -12.83 6.76
N GLU A 314 -27.67 -11.78 7.32
CA GLU A 314 -28.13 -10.40 7.30
C GLU A 314 -27.62 -9.64 6.07
N GLY A 315 -26.70 -10.22 5.30
CA GLY A 315 -26.13 -9.61 4.10
C GLY A 315 -24.92 -8.72 4.37
N VAL A 316 -24.26 -8.84 5.52
CA VAL A 316 -23.00 -8.13 5.80
C VAL A 316 -21.83 -8.85 5.12
N LEU A 317 -21.03 -8.11 4.34
CA LEU A 317 -19.82 -8.62 3.74
C LEU A 317 -18.67 -8.60 4.75
N SER A 318 -17.92 -9.69 4.79
CA SER A 318 -16.73 -9.83 5.62
C SER A 318 -15.57 -10.36 4.79
N LEU A 319 -14.50 -9.58 4.71
CA LEU A 319 -13.22 -10.03 4.19
C LEU A 319 -12.45 -10.72 5.33
N THR A 320 -12.14 -11.99 5.12
CA THR A 320 -11.45 -12.85 6.09
C THR A 320 -9.98 -13.02 5.74
N GLN A 321 -9.20 -13.71 6.58
CA GLN A 321 -7.77 -13.96 6.39
C GLN A 321 -6.94 -12.67 6.18
N CYS A 322 -7.31 -11.62 6.92
CA CYS A 322 -6.61 -10.35 6.91
C CYS A 322 -5.50 -10.39 7.97
N ASN A 323 -4.23 -10.27 7.59
CA ASN A 323 -3.18 -10.16 8.61
C ASN A 323 -3.33 -8.83 9.37
N GLY A 324 -3.34 -8.86 10.69
CA GLY A 324 -3.60 -7.69 11.54
C GLY A 324 -2.46 -6.68 11.64
N GLY A 325 -1.23 -7.09 11.29
CA GLY A 325 -0.03 -6.28 11.40
C GLY A 325 1.20 -7.19 11.46
N ALA A 326 2.33 -6.75 10.89
CA ALA A 326 3.62 -7.38 11.13
C ALA A 326 4.69 -6.28 11.10
N GLY A 327 5.82 -6.52 11.76
CA GLY A 327 6.95 -5.60 11.77
C GLY A 327 8.20 -6.29 12.29
N LEU A 328 9.30 -5.54 12.33
CA LEU A 328 10.61 -6.07 12.69
C LEU A 328 11.24 -5.26 13.84
N GLY A 329 12.03 -5.92 14.67
CA GLY A 329 12.66 -5.32 15.85
C GLY A 329 11.65 -4.80 16.88
N GLY A 330 11.99 -3.71 17.55
CA GLY A 330 11.15 -3.08 18.58
C GLY A 330 11.09 -3.84 19.90
N THR A 331 10.10 -3.49 20.73
CA THR A 331 9.83 -4.11 22.03
C THR A 331 8.33 -4.38 22.18
N PRO A 332 7.87 -5.63 22.38
CA PRO A 332 8.67 -6.86 22.36
C PRO A 332 9.39 -7.07 21.02
N TYR A 333 10.52 -7.76 21.05
CA TYR A 333 11.36 -7.88 19.85
C TYR A 333 10.74 -8.84 18.85
N ARG A 334 10.55 -8.36 17.62
CA ARG A 334 10.06 -9.13 16.49
C ARG A 334 11.25 -9.55 15.63
N ASP A 335 11.55 -10.83 15.62
CA ASP A 335 12.75 -11.38 14.99
C ASP A 335 12.59 -11.65 13.48
N GLY A 336 11.39 -11.46 12.94
CA GLY A 336 11.10 -11.72 11.54
C GLY A 336 11.12 -13.20 11.17
N SER A 337 11.21 -14.13 12.13
CA SER A 337 11.17 -15.56 11.87
C SER A 337 9.87 -15.99 11.19
N TYR A 338 9.88 -17.17 10.59
CA TYR A 338 8.67 -17.79 10.04
C TYR A 338 7.56 -17.84 11.10
N GLU A 339 7.90 -18.32 12.30
CA GLU A 339 7.02 -18.44 13.45
C GLU A 339 6.43 -17.09 13.86
N TYR A 340 7.23 -16.02 13.85
CA TYR A 340 6.74 -14.68 14.12
C TYR A 340 5.62 -14.28 13.13
N TYR A 341 5.88 -14.35 11.82
CA TYR A 341 4.90 -13.94 10.81
C TYR A 341 3.61 -14.78 10.86
N VAL A 342 3.71 -16.10 10.95
CA VAL A 342 2.52 -16.98 10.91
C VAL A 342 1.73 -17.01 12.22
N THR A 343 2.24 -16.39 13.29
CA THR A 343 1.51 -16.24 14.57
C THR A 343 0.90 -14.86 14.76
N GLU A 344 1.18 -13.91 13.87
CA GLU A 344 0.49 -12.62 13.85
C GLU A 344 -1.02 -12.78 13.69
N SER A 345 -1.76 -11.86 14.31
CA SER A 345 -3.22 -11.96 14.37
C SER A 345 -3.83 -12.01 12.96
N ILE A 346 -4.83 -12.89 12.79
CA ILE A 346 -5.70 -12.90 11.61
C ILE A 346 -7.02 -12.26 12.01
N ARG A 347 -7.43 -11.25 11.26
CA ARG A 347 -8.59 -10.40 11.53
C ARG A 347 -9.64 -10.53 10.42
N ILE A 348 -10.82 -10.02 10.71
CA ILE A 348 -11.90 -9.82 9.74
C ILE A 348 -12.03 -8.32 9.51
N ASN A 349 -12.19 -7.92 8.26
CA ASN A 349 -12.34 -6.52 7.86
C ASN A 349 -11.24 -5.60 8.40
N ASP A 350 -9.99 -6.08 8.45
CA ASP A 350 -8.88 -5.19 8.81
C ASP A 350 -8.75 -4.10 7.72
N PRO A 351 -8.67 -2.81 8.07
CA PRO A 351 -8.61 -1.72 7.09
C PRO A 351 -7.43 -1.83 6.11
N LYS A 352 -6.31 -2.45 6.52
CA LYS A 352 -5.14 -2.73 5.66
C LYS A 352 -5.41 -3.77 4.58
N SER A 353 -6.56 -4.47 4.66
CA SER A 353 -7.01 -5.47 3.71
C SER A 353 -8.24 -4.99 2.93
N VAL A 354 -9.20 -4.37 3.62
CA VAL A 354 -10.44 -3.87 3.01
C VAL A 354 -10.15 -2.78 1.99
N ALA A 355 -9.27 -1.81 2.32
CA ALA A 355 -8.96 -0.73 1.40
C ALA A 355 -8.30 -1.23 0.09
N PRO A 356 -7.24 -2.08 0.12
CA PRO A 356 -6.73 -2.72 -1.09
C PRO A 356 -7.74 -3.59 -1.84
N PHE A 357 -8.67 -4.26 -1.13
CA PHE A 357 -9.71 -5.06 -1.78
C PHE A 357 -10.66 -4.17 -2.60
N ILE A 358 -11.06 -3.01 -2.06
CA ILE A 358 -11.87 -2.02 -2.78
C ILE A 358 -11.11 -1.51 -3.99
N LEU A 359 -9.85 -1.10 -3.82
CA LEU A 359 -8.99 -0.63 -4.91
C LEU A 359 -8.86 -1.69 -6.03
N ALA A 360 -8.62 -2.95 -5.65
CA ALA A 360 -8.57 -4.06 -6.58
C ALA A 360 -9.88 -4.22 -7.35
N GLY A 361 -11.02 -4.13 -6.66
CA GLY A 361 -12.34 -4.21 -7.30
C GLY A 361 -12.58 -3.10 -8.32
N VAL A 362 -12.25 -1.84 -7.98
CA VAL A 362 -12.36 -0.70 -8.89
C VAL A 362 -11.54 -0.93 -10.16
N GLU A 363 -10.26 -1.34 -10.02
CA GLU A 363 -9.42 -1.64 -11.18
C GLU A 363 -9.98 -2.79 -12.02
N MET A 364 -10.50 -3.84 -11.39
CA MET A 364 -11.11 -4.98 -12.08
C MET A 364 -12.40 -4.62 -12.82
N GLU A 365 -13.14 -3.60 -12.36
CA GLU A 365 -14.33 -3.09 -13.05
C GLU A 365 -13.98 -2.23 -14.26
N LEU A 366 -12.94 -1.40 -14.18
CA LEU A 366 -12.43 -0.62 -15.31
C LEU A 366 -12.00 -1.50 -16.51
N TYR A 367 -11.82 -2.81 -16.28
CA TYR A 367 -11.48 -3.78 -17.32
C TYR A 367 -12.64 -4.39 -18.09
N LYS A 368 -13.86 -4.27 -17.57
CA LYS A 368 -15.00 -4.84 -18.26
C LYS A 368 -15.28 -3.98 -19.50
N PRO A 369 -15.32 -4.58 -20.70
CA PRO A 369 -15.86 -3.86 -21.85
C PRO A 369 -17.29 -3.45 -21.50
N ASN A 370 -17.61 -2.17 -21.69
CA ASN A 370 -18.97 -1.64 -21.63
C ASN A 370 -19.92 -2.43 -22.54
#